data_AF-A0A3A2J2U4-F1
#
_entry.id   AF-A0A3A2J2U4-F1
#
_cell.length_a   1.000
_cell.length_b   1.000
_cell.length_c   1.000
_cell.angle_alpha   90.00
_cell.angle_beta   90.00
_cell.angle_gamma   90.00
#
_symmetry.space_group_name_H-M   'P 1'
#
loop_
_entity.id
_entity.type
_entity.pdbx_description
1 polymer ?
#
loop_
_entity_poly.entity_id
_entity_poly.type
_entity_poly.pdbx_seq_one_letter_code
_entity_poly.pdbx_strand_id
1 'polypeptide(L)'
;MASGNIWNQGWLSQNSQRSYPISETASRFDITNSIQLPNDFIVDMTLSVPCSSLVDTSAFYIINVAIFSLGIVVTLGYAGEAVGVVSIPQAGFVRNSTYRLVGSGSLEDTAGSVTIGSISGLSSISGFYTFDLSGARIEPSVIRPDISGVSSLSVINGTEQSEKLYGDIVLVAGQNVSFSMIPVTNTVRIDVQPTASLVQKCACDTSGTAQCVTTVNGVPPDTKGNILINNGECISIANDSANSELVVSDTCSKPCCGCNELSVIQTDLTLLQSQAATLQNLTNNLQANLTQLATAILASKIGTASPCTV
;
A
#
# COMPACT_ATOMS: atom_id res chain seq x y z
N MET A 1 54.87 -5.53 -34.14
CA MET A 1 53.88 -5.24 -33.10
C MET A 1 52.55 -4.98 -33.80
N ALA A 2 51.70 -6.00 -33.91
CA ALA A 2 50.36 -5.83 -34.47
C ALA A 2 49.54 -5.04 -33.45
N SER A 3 49.04 -3.86 -33.84
CA SER A 3 48.05 -3.14 -33.04
C SER A 3 46.81 -4.02 -32.99
N GLY A 4 46.61 -4.71 -31.87
CA GLY A 4 45.37 -5.43 -31.62
C GLY A 4 44.24 -4.42 -31.61
N ASN A 5 43.51 -4.33 -32.71
CA ASN A 5 42.27 -3.56 -32.78
C ASN A 5 41.35 -4.15 -31.72
N ILE A 6 41.10 -3.40 -30.64
CA ILE A 6 40.08 -3.74 -29.67
C ILE A 6 38.73 -3.59 -30.40
N TRP A 7 38.24 -4.71 -30.92
CA TRP A 7 36.91 -4.78 -31.53
C TRP A 7 35.88 -4.66 -30.40
N ASN A 8 35.32 -3.47 -30.22
CA ASN A 8 34.18 -3.29 -29.33
C ASN A 8 32.93 -3.83 -30.04
N GLN A 9 32.77 -5.15 -30.03
CA GLN A 9 31.58 -5.79 -30.57
C GLN A 9 30.35 -5.37 -29.74
N GLY A 10 29.19 -5.18 -30.38
CA GLY A 10 27.96 -4.89 -29.64
C GLY A 10 27.59 -6.02 -28.67
N TRP A 11 26.85 -5.69 -27.61
CA TRP A 11 26.46 -6.60 -26.51
C TRP A 11 26.00 -7.98 -26.98
N LEU A 12 25.06 -8.03 -27.93
CA LEU A 12 24.51 -9.29 -28.45
C LEU A 12 25.55 -10.13 -29.20
N SER A 13 26.45 -9.48 -29.94
CA SER A 13 27.53 -10.15 -30.65
C SER A 13 28.58 -10.71 -29.68
N GLN A 14 28.88 -9.98 -28.59
CA GLN A 14 29.74 -10.51 -27.53
C GLN A 14 29.09 -11.71 -26.85
N ASN A 15 27.80 -11.64 -26.52
CA ASN A 15 27.07 -12.72 -25.87
C ASN A 15 27.03 -14.00 -26.70
N SER A 16 26.90 -13.87 -28.02
CA SER A 16 26.95 -15.01 -28.95
C SER A 16 28.27 -15.81 -28.93
N GLN A 17 29.35 -15.25 -28.36
CA GLN A 17 30.63 -15.94 -28.23
C GLN A 17 30.83 -16.60 -26.86
N ARG A 18 30.09 -16.19 -25.83
CA ARG A 18 30.27 -16.62 -24.43
C ARG A 18 29.11 -17.44 -23.84
N SER A 19 28.15 -17.87 -24.67
CA SER A 19 26.95 -18.63 -24.25
C SER A 19 26.02 -17.91 -23.26
N TYR A 20 26.19 -16.61 -23.03
CA TYR A 20 25.31 -15.85 -22.15
C TYR A 20 23.90 -15.79 -22.75
N PRO A 21 22.83 -16.13 -22.00
CA PRO A 21 22.68 -16.12 -20.53
C PRO A 21 22.87 -17.48 -19.83
N ILE A 22 23.23 -18.53 -20.57
CA ILE A 22 23.56 -19.83 -19.98
C ILE A 22 24.91 -19.69 -19.27
N SER A 23 25.03 -20.26 -18.07
CA SER A 23 26.25 -20.17 -17.28
C SER A 23 27.43 -20.82 -18.00
N GLU A 24 28.61 -20.21 -17.89
CA GLU A 24 29.86 -20.78 -18.44
C GLU A 24 30.20 -22.14 -17.83
N THR A 25 29.65 -22.44 -16.64
CA THR A 25 29.81 -23.72 -15.96
C THR A 25 28.86 -24.81 -16.49
N ALA A 26 27.85 -24.45 -17.29
CA ALA A 26 26.88 -25.40 -17.81
C ALA A 26 27.36 -26.06 -19.11
N SER A 27 27.11 -27.37 -19.25
CA SER A 27 27.62 -28.17 -20.38
C SER A 27 26.92 -27.85 -21.71
N ARG A 28 25.68 -27.36 -21.64
CA ARG A 28 24.71 -27.16 -22.73
C ARG A 28 24.23 -28.43 -23.41
N PHE A 29 24.57 -29.58 -22.85
CA PHE A 29 24.05 -30.86 -23.31
C PHE A 29 22.76 -31.20 -22.58
N ASP A 30 21.84 -31.84 -23.29
CA ASP A 30 20.68 -32.48 -22.68
C ASP A 30 21.11 -33.72 -21.87
N ILE A 31 20.20 -34.25 -21.05
CA ILE A 31 20.47 -35.41 -20.18
C ILE A 31 20.93 -36.63 -21.00
N THR A 32 20.50 -36.76 -22.25
CA THR A 32 20.88 -37.89 -23.12
C THR A 32 22.14 -37.64 -23.95
N ASN A 33 22.72 -36.43 -23.89
CA ASN A 33 23.81 -35.96 -24.75
C ASN A 33 23.51 -36.09 -26.25
N SER A 34 22.24 -36.01 -26.64
CA SER A 34 21.76 -36.03 -28.02
C SER A 34 21.88 -34.67 -28.71
N ILE A 35 21.84 -33.57 -27.95
CA ILE A 35 21.88 -32.20 -28.45
C ILE A 35 22.79 -31.33 -27.58
N GLN A 36 23.49 -30.38 -28.21
CA GLN A 36 24.14 -29.28 -27.53
C GLN A 36 23.50 -27.95 -27.96
N LEU A 37 23.12 -27.10 -27.01
CA LEU A 37 22.62 -25.76 -27.32
C LEU A 37 23.75 -24.90 -27.93
N PRO A 38 23.54 -24.30 -29.13
CA PRO A 38 24.51 -23.40 -29.74
C PRO A 38 24.81 -22.17 -28.87
N ASN A 39 26.06 -21.69 -28.88
CA ASN A 39 26.48 -20.47 -28.17
C ASN A 39 25.65 -19.23 -28.56
N ASP A 40 25.18 -19.19 -29.81
CA ASP A 40 24.48 -18.06 -30.40
C ASP A 40 22.95 -18.24 -30.39
N PHE A 41 22.43 -19.31 -29.77
CA PHE A 41 20.99 -19.53 -29.72
C PHE A 41 20.30 -18.47 -28.87
N ILE A 42 20.66 -18.37 -27.58
CA ILE A 42 20.19 -17.32 -26.69
C ILE A 42 21.34 -16.36 -26.46
N VAL A 43 21.13 -15.07 -26.71
CA VAL A 43 22.15 -14.03 -26.59
C VAL A 43 21.81 -12.97 -25.56
N ASP A 44 20.59 -12.96 -25.02
CA ASP A 44 20.22 -12.14 -23.89
C ASP A 44 18.98 -12.69 -23.19
N MET A 45 18.83 -12.40 -21.91
CA MET A 45 17.63 -12.74 -21.15
C MET A 45 17.44 -11.76 -20.01
N THR A 46 16.19 -11.52 -19.64
CA THR A 46 15.83 -10.87 -18.39
C THR A 46 14.62 -11.59 -17.83
N LEU A 47 14.71 -11.99 -16.56
CA LEU A 47 13.66 -12.71 -15.85
C LEU A 47 13.32 -11.97 -14.56
N SER A 48 12.12 -11.41 -14.49
CA SER A 48 11.59 -10.79 -13.29
C SER A 48 10.88 -11.84 -12.44
N VAL A 49 11.40 -12.15 -11.27
CA VAL A 49 10.85 -13.15 -10.34
C VAL A 49 10.27 -12.45 -9.11
N PRO A 50 9.11 -12.87 -8.58
CA PRO A 50 8.52 -12.26 -7.39
C PRO A 50 9.50 -12.21 -6.21
N CYS A 51 9.59 -11.07 -5.51
CA CYS A 51 10.38 -10.94 -4.28
C CYS A 51 9.69 -11.61 -3.08
N SER A 52 9.07 -12.78 -3.27
CA SER A 52 8.73 -13.63 -2.13
C SER A 52 10.04 -14.16 -1.56
N SER A 53 10.29 -13.88 -0.28
CA SER A 53 11.46 -14.39 0.43
C SER A 53 11.61 -15.89 0.17
N LEU A 54 12.78 -16.32 -0.34
CA LEU A 54 13.24 -17.71 -0.59
C LEU A 54 13.38 -18.17 -2.06
N VAL A 55 13.33 -17.29 -3.07
CA VAL A 55 13.71 -17.70 -4.44
C VAL A 55 15.24 -17.77 -4.57
N ASP A 56 15.78 -18.98 -4.78
CA ASP A 56 17.21 -19.19 -5.04
C ASP A 56 17.54 -18.95 -6.52
N THR A 57 18.16 -17.82 -6.83
CA THR A 57 18.52 -17.44 -8.21
C THR A 57 19.48 -18.43 -8.88
N SER A 58 20.17 -19.29 -8.12
CA SER A 58 21.07 -20.30 -8.68
C SER A 58 20.36 -21.54 -9.22
N ALA A 59 19.09 -21.76 -8.85
CA ALA A 59 18.31 -22.95 -9.19
C ALA A 59 17.53 -22.83 -10.51
N PHE A 60 17.72 -21.74 -11.27
CA PHE A 60 17.10 -21.55 -12.58
C PHE A 60 17.91 -22.17 -13.70
N TYR A 61 17.23 -22.86 -14.61
CA TYR A 61 17.83 -23.49 -15.79
C TYR A 61 16.78 -23.62 -16.89
N ILE A 62 17.22 -23.93 -18.11
CA ILE A 62 16.30 -24.38 -19.16
C ILE A 62 15.96 -25.83 -18.84
N ILE A 63 14.69 -26.18 -18.60
CA ILE A 63 14.29 -27.56 -18.32
C ILE A 63 14.03 -28.34 -19.60
N ASN A 64 13.40 -27.70 -20.59
CA ASN A 64 13.07 -28.34 -21.86
C ASN A 64 13.26 -27.38 -23.04
N VAL A 65 13.73 -27.92 -24.16
CA VAL A 65 13.67 -27.29 -25.48
C VAL A 65 12.93 -28.22 -26.42
N ALA A 66 11.76 -27.79 -26.87
CA ALA A 66 10.95 -28.52 -27.84
C ALA A 66 11.09 -27.86 -29.21
N ILE A 67 11.53 -28.64 -30.20
CA ILE A 67 11.78 -28.16 -31.56
C ILE A 67 10.78 -28.82 -32.49
N PHE A 68 9.91 -27.98 -33.06
CA PHE A 68 8.88 -28.37 -34.03
C PHE A 68 9.15 -27.69 -35.38
N SER A 69 8.48 -28.16 -36.43
CA SER A 69 8.58 -27.58 -37.78
C SER A 69 8.13 -26.12 -37.86
N LEU A 70 7.27 -25.66 -36.95
CA LEU A 70 6.72 -24.30 -36.94
C LEU A 70 7.46 -23.36 -35.98
N GLY A 71 8.23 -23.89 -35.02
CA GLY A 71 8.74 -23.10 -33.92
C GLY A 71 9.56 -23.88 -32.91
N ILE A 72 10.26 -23.14 -32.06
CA ILE A 72 11.01 -23.66 -30.91
C ILE A 72 10.32 -23.15 -29.64
N VAL A 73 10.04 -24.04 -28.71
CA VAL A 73 9.53 -23.69 -27.39
C VAL A 73 10.62 -23.96 -26.37
N VAL A 74 11.01 -22.93 -25.63
CA VAL A 74 11.97 -23.05 -24.52
C VAL A 74 11.19 -22.91 -23.22
N THR A 75 11.34 -23.89 -22.34
CA THR A 75 10.74 -23.89 -21.00
C THR A 75 11.83 -23.68 -19.97
N LEU A 76 11.65 -22.69 -19.11
CA LEU A 76 12.48 -22.46 -17.93
C LEU A 76 11.98 -23.31 -16.77
N GLY A 77 12.94 -23.87 -16.03
CA GLY A 77 12.74 -24.59 -14.80
C GLY A 77 13.31 -23.87 -13.59
N TYR A 78 12.68 -24.08 -12.44
CA TYR A 78 13.17 -23.70 -11.13
C TYR A 78 12.94 -24.88 -10.18
N ALA A 79 14.00 -25.36 -9.52
CA ALA A 79 13.93 -26.47 -8.58
C ALA A 79 13.20 -27.74 -9.09
N GLY A 80 13.26 -28.01 -10.40
CA GLY A 80 12.62 -29.18 -11.03
C GLY A 80 11.23 -28.92 -11.63
N GLU A 81 10.63 -27.75 -11.39
CA GLU A 81 9.31 -27.38 -11.93
C GLU A 81 9.42 -26.41 -13.09
N ALA A 82 8.50 -26.50 -14.07
CA ALA A 82 8.40 -25.53 -15.15
C ALA A 82 7.82 -24.21 -14.61
N VAL A 83 8.57 -23.12 -14.82
CA VAL A 83 8.25 -21.79 -14.27
C VAL A 83 8.15 -20.68 -15.30
N GLY A 84 8.55 -20.93 -16.54
CA GLY A 84 8.39 -19.97 -17.62
C GLY A 84 8.44 -20.61 -18.98
N VAL A 85 7.75 -20.01 -19.95
CA VAL A 85 7.71 -20.50 -21.33
C VAL A 85 7.93 -19.34 -22.28
N VAL A 86 8.70 -19.61 -23.33
CA VAL A 86 8.86 -18.73 -24.49
C VAL A 86 8.68 -19.54 -25.76
N SER A 87 7.90 -19.01 -26.70
CA SER A 87 7.64 -19.61 -28.00
C SER A 87 8.24 -18.76 -29.11
N ILE A 88 9.08 -19.38 -29.94
CA ILE A 88 9.88 -18.74 -30.97
C ILE A 88 9.40 -19.27 -32.33
N PRO A 89 8.64 -18.50 -33.12
CA PRO A 89 8.26 -18.91 -34.46
C PRO A 89 9.48 -18.99 -35.37
N GLN A 90 9.58 -20.06 -36.17
CA GLN A 90 10.63 -20.16 -37.20
C GLN A 90 10.28 -19.33 -38.44
N ALA A 91 8.99 -19.24 -38.77
CA ALA A 91 8.52 -18.45 -39.91
C ALA A 91 8.79 -16.96 -39.66
N GLY A 92 9.56 -16.34 -40.55
CA GLY A 92 9.90 -14.92 -40.44
C GLY A 92 10.88 -14.60 -39.30
N PHE A 93 11.60 -15.58 -38.75
CA PHE A 93 12.60 -15.34 -37.73
C PHE A 93 13.69 -14.37 -38.22
N VAL A 94 13.96 -13.34 -37.42
CA VAL A 94 15.06 -12.39 -37.65
C VAL A 94 16.09 -12.57 -36.53
N ARG A 95 17.38 -12.57 -36.90
CA ARG A 95 18.49 -12.65 -35.94
C ARG A 95 18.36 -11.56 -34.87
N ASN A 96 18.64 -11.92 -33.62
CA ASN A 96 18.55 -11.03 -32.45
C ASN A 96 17.14 -10.51 -32.15
N SER A 97 16.10 -11.29 -32.48
CA SER A 97 14.73 -10.97 -32.09
C SER A 97 14.47 -11.31 -30.63
N THR A 98 13.76 -10.42 -29.94
CA THR A 98 13.37 -10.59 -28.54
C THR A 98 11.94 -11.12 -28.44
N TYR A 99 11.76 -12.16 -27.64
CA TYR A 99 10.48 -12.79 -27.38
C TYR A 99 10.11 -12.64 -25.92
N ARG A 100 8.81 -12.51 -25.65
CA ARG A 100 8.29 -12.41 -24.29
C ARG A 100 8.34 -13.77 -23.60
N LEU A 101 8.90 -13.77 -22.40
CA LEU A 101 8.82 -14.90 -21.49
C LEU A 101 7.63 -14.68 -20.56
N VAL A 102 6.80 -15.71 -20.45
CA VAL A 102 5.61 -15.71 -19.60
C VAL A 102 5.81 -16.75 -18.52
N GLY A 103 5.54 -16.36 -17.27
CA GLY A 103 5.56 -17.25 -16.12
C GLY A 103 4.57 -18.40 -16.25
N SER A 104 4.88 -19.51 -15.60
CA SER A 104 4.00 -20.67 -15.51
C SER A 104 4.21 -21.38 -14.18
N GLY A 105 3.33 -22.30 -13.83
CA GLY A 105 3.48 -23.12 -12.62
C GLY A 105 3.51 -22.30 -11.34
N SER A 106 4.46 -22.62 -10.45
CA SER A 106 4.62 -21.98 -9.14
C SER A 106 5.08 -20.52 -9.20
N LEU A 107 5.59 -20.07 -10.35
CA LEU A 107 6.04 -18.69 -10.58
C LEU A 107 5.31 -18.06 -11.79
N GLU A 108 4.01 -18.28 -11.91
CA GLU A 108 3.16 -17.71 -12.97
C GLU A 108 3.24 -16.19 -13.10
N ASP A 109 3.54 -15.48 -12.01
CA ASP A 109 3.66 -14.02 -11.98
C ASP A 109 5.01 -13.53 -12.52
N THR A 110 5.89 -14.45 -12.89
CA THR A 110 7.18 -14.13 -13.50
C THR A 110 6.96 -13.58 -14.91
N ALA A 111 7.67 -12.51 -15.22
CA ALA A 111 7.67 -11.94 -16.56
C ALA A 111 9.10 -11.72 -17.03
N GLY A 112 9.33 -11.82 -18.33
CA GLY A 112 10.67 -11.62 -18.85
C GLY A 112 10.74 -11.46 -20.35
N SER A 113 11.97 -11.45 -20.84
CA SER A 113 12.25 -11.49 -22.26
C SER A 113 13.49 -12.33 -22.53
N VAL A 114 13.52 -12.94 -23.71
CA VAL A 114 14.62 -13.75 -24.20
C VAL A 114 14.96 -13.27 -25.61
N THR A 115 16.21 -12.91 -25.84
CA THR A 115 16.70 -12.51 -27.16
C THR A 115 17.39 -13.69 -27.82
N ILE A 116 16.88 -14.09 -28.98
CA ILE A 116 17.38 -15.23 -29.74
C ILE A 116 18.32 -14.73 -30.83
N GLY A 117 19.56 -15.21 -30.80
CA GLY A 117 20.56 -14.87 -31.80
C GLY A 117 20.29 -15.61 -33.10
N SER A 118 20.55 -16.91 -33.15
CA SER A 118 20.34 -17.75 -34.32
C SER A 118 19.56 -19.02 -34.01
N ILE A 119 18.68 -19.42 -34.92
CA ILE A 119 17.99 -20.71 -34.88
C ILE A 119 18.64 -21.75 -35.80
N SER A 120 19.66 -21.38 -36.59
CA SER A 120 20.23 -22.24 -37.63
C SER A 120 20.79 -23.55 -37.07
N GLY A 121 21.46 -23.49 -35.91
CA GLY A 121 22.03 -24.67 -35.25
C GLY A 121 21.00 -25.66 -34.71
N LEU A 122 19.73 -25.24 -34.61
CA LEU A 122 18.62 -26.06 -34.11
C LEU A 122 17.59 -26.41 -35.18
N SER A 123 17.69 -25.81 -36.38
CA SER A 123 16.69 -25.94 -37.43
C SER A 123 16.66 -27.31 -38.13
N SER A 124 17.75 -28.08 -38.06
CA SER A 124 17.89 -29.40 -38.69
C SER A 124 17.47 -30.57 -37.82
N ILE A 125 17.08 -30.30 -36.58
CA ILE A 125 16.72 -31.29 -35.57
C ILE A 125 15.28 -31.06 -35.12
N SER A 126 14.62 -32.14 -34.70
CA SER A 126 13.25 -32.10 -34.21
C SER A 126 13.12 -33.04 -33.03
N GLY A 127 12.41 -32.62 -32.00
CA GLY A 127 12.23 -33.44 -30.82
C GLY A 127 12.01 -32.62 -29.56
N PHE A 128 12.00 -33.34 -28.45
CA PHE A 128 11.85 -32.80 -27.12
C PHE A 128 13.10 -33.15 -26.32
N TYR A 129 13.83 -32.14 -25.87
CA TYR A 129 15.12 -32.30 -25.22
C TYR A 129 15.03 -31.76 -23.80
N THR A 130 15.39 -32.60 -22.83
CA THR A 130 15.33 -32.27 -21.40
C THR A 130 16.73 -32.07 -20.85
N PHE A 131 16.90 -31.02 -20.07
CA PHE A 131 18.18 -30.64 -19.47
C PHE A 131 18.06 -30.71 -17.95
N ASP A 132 19.20 -30.94 -17.29
CA ASP A 132 19.32 -30.76 -15.85
C ASP A 132 19.98 -29.41 -15.52
N LEU A 133 20.11 -29.12 -14.21
CA LEU A 133 20.72 -27.89 -13.74
C LEU A 133 22.15 -27.72 -14.28
N SER A 134 22.97 -28.78 -14.32
CA SER A 134 24.33 -28.74 -14.87
C SER A 134 24.37 -28.57 -16.39
N GLY A 135 23.33 -28.99 -17.09
CA GLY A 135 23.21 -28.91 -18.53
C GLY A 135 22.90 -27.50 -19.01
N ALA A 136 21.97 -26.79 -18.37
CA ALA A 136 21.49 -25.51 -18.89
C ALA A 136 21.19 -24.46 -17.82
N ARG A 137 22.03 -24.38 -16.78
CA ARG A 137 21.94 -23.35 -15.73
C ARG A 137 21.93 -21.94 -16.32
N ILE A 138 21.07 -21.08 -15.80
CA ILE A 138 21.00 -19.67 -16.17
C ILE A 138 21.83 -18.84 -15.19
N GLU A 139 22.50 -17.82 -15.71
CA GLU A 139 23.25 -16.87 -14.89
C GLU A 139 22.33 -16.07 -13.95
N PRO A 140 22.60 -15.99 -12.64
CA PRO A 140 21.81 -15.18 -11.71
C PRO A 140 21.72 -13.70 -12.11
N SER A 141 22.67 -13.21 -12.91
CA SER A 141 22.70 -11.83 -13.39
C SER A 141 21.52 -11.45 -14.29
N VAL A 142 20.85 -12.41 -14.95
CA VAL A 142 19.64 -12.13 -15.74
C VAL A 142 18.36 -12.12 -14.89
N ILE A 143 18.45 -12.57 -13.64
CA ILE A 143 17.31 -12.64 -12.74
C ILE A 143 17.21 -11.31 -11.98
N ARG A 144 16.02 -10.74 -12.00
CA ARG A 144 15.68 -9.48 -11.36
C ARG A 144 14.55 -9.75 -10.37
N PRO A 145 14.66 -9.35 -9.09
CA PRO A 145 13.52 -9.39 -8.21
C PRO A 145 12.48 -8.37 -8.69
N ASP A 146 11.23 -8.80 -8.79
CA ASP A 146 10.09 -7.91 -8.99
C ASP A 146 9.63 -7.34 -7.65
N ILE A 147 9.06 -6.14 -7.68
CA ILE A 147 8.55 -5.49 -6.47
C ILE A 147 7.42 -6.34 -5.87
N SER A 148 7.42 -6.51 -4.56
CA SER A 148 6.34 -7.21 -3.86
C SER A 148 5.03 -6.45 -4.06
N GLY A 149 4.06 -7.10 -4.69
CA GLY A 149 2.75 -6.52 -5.01
C GLY A 149 1.67 -7.59 -5.13
N VAL A 150 0.43 -7.15 -5.30
CA VAL A 150 -0.66 -8.06 -5.68
C VAL A 150 -0.41 -8.48 -7.12
N SER A 151 -0.12 -9.76 -7.33
CA SER A 151 0.24 -10.28 -8.65
C SER A 151 -0.98 -10.77 -9.44
N SER A 152 -1.96 -11.35 -8.75
CA SER A 152 -3.24 -11.75 -9.31
C SER A 152 -4.37 -11.70 -8.28
N LEU A 153 -5.61 -11.65 -8.77
CA LEU A 153 -6.82 -11.77 -7.96
C LEU A 153 -7.63 -12.96 -8.46
N SER A 154 -8.04 -13.88 -7.58
CA SER A 154 -9.03 -14.90 -7.91
C SER A 154 -10.28 -14.70 -7.05
N VAL A 155 -11.44 -15.01 -7.62
CA VAL A 155 -12.74 -14.87 -6.96
C VAL A 155 -13.22 -16.26 -6.57
N ILE A 156 -13.55 -16.47 -5.30
CA ILE A 156 -14.13 -17.72 -4.81
C ILE A 156 -15.60 -17.47 -4.49
N ASN A 157 -16.50 -18.25 -5.09
CA ASN A 157 -17.92 -18.25 -4.81
C ASN A 157 -18.35 -19.64 -4.32
N GLY A 158 -18.50 -19.80 -3.01
CA GLY A 158 -18.74 -21.11 -2.40
C GLY A 158 -17.53 -22.04 -2.59
N THR A 159 -17.69 -23.08 -3.41
CA THR A 159 -16.61 -24.03 -3.76
C THR A 159 -15.98 -23.76 -5.13
N GLU A 160 -16.53 -22.83 -5.92
CA GLU A 160 -16.01 -22.50 -7.25
C GLU A 160 -14.98 -21.37 -7.15
N GLN A 161 -13.80 -21.60 -7.72
CA GLN A 161 -12.72 -20.60 -7.82
C GLN A 161 -12.58 -20.17 -9.29
N SER A 162 -12.51 -18.86 -9.54
CA SER A 162 -12.25 -18.32 -10.87
C SER A 162 -10.81 -18.59 -11.32
N GLU A 163 -10.56 -18.48 -12.62
CA GLU A 163 -9.21 -18.25 -13.10
C GLU A 163 -8.63 -16.97 -12.50
N LYS A 164 -7.30 -16.90 -12.44
CA LYS A 164 -6.60 -15.74 -11.91
C LYS A 164 -6.75 -14.55 -12.85
N LEU A 165 -7.15 -13.41 -12.30
CA LEU A 165 -7.28 -12.14 -13.00
C LEU A 165 -5.96 -11.37 -12.89
N TYR A 166 -5.52 -10.78 -13.99
CA TYR A 166 -4.27 -10.04 -14.12
C TYR A 166 -4.51 -8.64 -14.72
N GLY A 167 -3.58 -7.72 -14.49
CA GLY A 167 -3.60 -6.37 -15.04
C GLY A 167 -4.47 -5.40 -14.24
N ASP A 168 -5.08 -4.43 -14.92
CA ASP A 168 -5.95 -3.44 -14.28
C ASP A 168 -7.30 -4.08 -13.92
N ILE A 169 -7.48 -4.39 -12.64
CA ILE A 169 -8.70 -5.02 -12.13
C ILE A 169 -9.66 -3.93 -11.64
N VAL A 170 -10.81 -3.82 -12.30
CA VAL A 170 -11.87 -2.88 -11.92
C VAL A 170 -12.90 -3.62 -11.07
N LEU A 171 -12.97 -3.27 -9.78
CA LEU A 171 -14.01 -3.76 -8.88
C LEU A 171 -15.27 -2.90 -9.01
N VAL A 172 -16.37 -3.50 -9.48
CA VAL A 172 -17.66 -2.82 -9.65
C VAL A 172 -18.57 -3.17 -8.48
N ALA A 173 -19.05 -2.16 -7.78
CA ALA A 173 -19.97 -2.33 -6.67
C ALA A 173 -21.29 -2.94 -7.18
N GLY A 174 -21.61 -4.14 -6.66
CA GLY A 174 -22.90 -4.79 -6.92
C GLY A 174 -24.04 -4.20 -6.09
N GLN A 175 -25.20 -4.84 -6.14
CA GLN A 175 -26.33 -4.42 -5.32
C GLN A 175 -25.97 -4.53 -3.83
N ASN A 176 -26.25 -3.47 -3.07
CA ASN A 176 -26.05 -3.42 -1.61
C ASN A 176 -24.60 -3.55 -1.15
N VAL A 177 -23.64 -3.29 -2.02
CA VAL A 177 -22.23 -3.22 -1.68
C VAL A 177 -21.72 -1.84 -2.06
N SER A 178 -20.91 -1.21 -1.22
CA SER A 178 -20.19 0.01 -1.58
C SER A 178 -18.70 -0.16 -1.33
N PHE A 179 -17.90 0.24 -2.32
CA PHE A 179 -16.45 0.33 -2.21
C PHE A 179 -16.06 1.77 -1.86
N SER A 180 -15.25 1.94 -0.81
CA SER A 180 -14.66 3.22 -0.46
C SER A 180 -13.15 3.06 -0.22
N MET A 181 -12.38 4.10 -0.54
CA MET A 181 -10.94 4.10 -0.33
C MET A 181 -10.63 5.00 0.87
N ILE A 182 -9.84 4.49 1.82
CA ILE A 182 -9.34 5.24 2.98
C ILE A 182 -7.91 5.69 2.63
N PRO A 183 -7.70 6.96 2.23
CA PRO A 183 -6.42 7.39 1.63
C PRO A 183 -5.25 7.36 2.61
N VAL A 184 -5.54 7.56 3.90
CA VAL A 184 -4.53 7.65 4.95
C VAL A 184 -3.85 6.30 5.19
N THR A 185 -4.59 5.20 5.04
CA THR A 185 -4.09 3.84 5.26
C THR A 185 -3.95 3.03 3.97
N ASN A 186 -4.21 3.66 2.81
CA ASN A 186 -4.28 3.01 1.51
C ASN A 186 -5.13 1.72 1.53
N THR A 187 -6.27 1.77 2.21
CA THR A 187 -7.13 0.60 2.44
C THR A 187 -8.40 0.69 1.61
N VAL A 188 -8.75 -0.38 0.91
CA VAL A 188 -10.06 -0.54 0.30
C VAL A 188 -11.03 -1.05 1.36
N ARG A 189 -12.03 -0.25 1.70
CA ARG A 189 -13.12 -0.62 2.58
C ARG A 189 -14.30 -1.11 1.74
N ILE A 190 -14.81 -2.28 2.09
CA ILE A 190 -15.99 -2.90 1.47
C ILE A 190 -17.11 -2.87 2.50
N ASP A 191 -18.18 -2.14 2.24
CA ASP A 191 -19.35 -2.06 3.10
C ASP A 191 -20.54 -2.75 2.44
N VAL A 192 -21.24 -3.58 3.19
CA VAL A 192 -22.54 -4.13 2.78
C VAL A 192 -23.61 -3.21 3.33
N GLN A 193 -24.36 -2.55 2.44
CA GLN A 193 -25.47 -1.71 2.83
C GLN A 193 -26.70 -2.57 3.18
N PRO A 194 -27.35 -2.31 4.32
CA PRO A 194 -28.53 -3.05 4.69
C PRO A 194 -29.68 -2.76 3.71
N THR A 195 -30.14 -3.78 3.00
CA THR A 195 -31.49 -3.81 2.41
C THR A 195 -32.43 -4.59 3.29
N ALA A 196 -33.75 -4.45 3.07
CA ALA A 196 -34.80 -5.12 3.84
C ALA A 196 -34.63 -6.65 4.00
N SER A 197 -33.77 -7.29 3.19
CA SER A 197 -33.44 -8.72 3.24
C SER A 197 -32.07 -9.06 3.84
N LEU A 198 -31.20 -8.08 4.11
CA LEU A 198 -29.85 -8.24 4.69
C LEU A 198 -29.67 -7.54 6.05
N VAL A 199 -30.70 -6.84 6.53
CA VAL A 199 -30.83 -6.60 7.96
C VAL A 199 -31.05 -7.98 8.56
N GLN A 200 -30.05 -8.56 9.23
CA GLN A 200 -30.39 -9.40 10.38
C GLN A 200 -31.29 -8.48 11.19
N LYS A 201 -32.60 -8.78 11.20
CA LYS A 201 -33.50 -8.21 12.18
C LYS A 201 -32.80 -8.56 13.49
N CYS A 202 -32.00 -7.65 14.03
CA CYS A 202 -31.76 -7.60 15.45
C CYS A 202 -33.17 -7.58 15.95
N ALA A 203 -33.63 -8.73 16.41
CA ALA A 203 -34.89 -8.83 17.06
C ALA A 203 -34.72 -7.93 18.27
N CYS A 204 -35.08 -6.65 18.13
CA CYS A 204 -35.95 -6.07 19.12
C CYS A 204 -37.10 -7.06 19.14
N ASP A 205 -37.01 -7.96 20.10
CA ASP A 205 -37.77 -9.19 20.24
C ASP A 205 -39.25 -8.90 19.96
N THR A 206 -39.73 -9.09 18.72
CA THR A 206 -41.15 -8.91 18.43
C THR A 206 -42.00 -10.06 18.97
N SER A 207 -41.37 -11.00 19.69
CA SER A 207 -42.03 -12.01 20.54
C SER A 207 -42.24 -11.54 21.98
N GLY A 208 -41.74 -10.36 22.34
CA GLY A 208 -42.17 -9.64 23.52
C GLY A 208 -42.67 -8.27 23.10
N THR A 209 -43.98 -8.05 23.08
CA THR A 209 -44.48 -6.75 23.55
C THR A 209 -43.67 -6.44 24.80
N ALA A 210 -42.75 -5.47 24.75
CA ALA A 210 -42.12 -4.95 25.95
C ALA A 210 -43.26 -4.76 26.95
N GLN A 211 -43.16 -5.38 28.13
CA GLN A 211 -44.25 -5.32 29.10
C GLN A 211 -44.68 -3.86 29.21
N CYS A 212 -45.96 -3.60 28.93
CA CYS A 212 -46.49 -2.25 29.02
C CYS A 212 -46.11 -1.70 30.40
N VAL A 213 -45.64 -0.46 30.47
CA VAL A 213 -45.33 0.18 31.75
C VAL A 213 -46.63 0.21 32.56
N THR A 214 -46.76 -0.67 33.55
CA THR A 214 -47.94 -0.81 34.41
C THR A 214 -47.87 0.12 35.62
N THR A 215 -46.67 0.60 35.96
CA THR A 215 -46.44 1.54 37.05
C THR A 215 -45.25 2.44 36.71
N VAL A 216 -45.29 3.70 37.16
CA VAL A 216 -44.12 4.58 37.19
C VAL A 216 -43.76 4.79 38.66
N ASN A 217 -42.54 4.43 39.05
CA ASN A 217 -42.07 4.47 40.45
C ASN A 217 -43.01 3.76 41.46
N GLY A 218 -43.65 2.66 41.05
CA GLY A 218 -44.56 1.89 41.89
C GLY A 218 -45.98 2.47 42.04
N VAL A 219 -46.29 3.61 41.40
CA VAL A 219 -47.64 4.16 41.37
C VAL A 219 -48.42 3.55 40.21
N PRO A 220 -49.52 2.80 40.47
CA PRO A 220 -50.37 2.26 39.42
C PRO A 220 -51.29 3.34 38.82
N PRO A 221 -51.78 3.17 37.59
CA PRO A 221 -52.76 4.07 37.00
C PRO A 221 -54.11 4.04 37.73
N ASP A 222 -54.86 5.12 37.59
CA ASP A 222 -56.25 5.21 38.05
C ASP A 222 -57.21 4.35 37.20
N THR A 223 -58.49 4.38 37.54
CA THR A 223 -59.56 3.62 36.83
C THR A 223 -59.75 4.01 35.36
N LYS A 224 -59.13 5.11 34.90
CA LYS A 224 -59.13 5.57 33.52
C LYS A 224 -57.79 5.35 32.82
N GLY A 225 -56.82 4.72 33.48
CA GLY A 225 -55.49 4.45 32.91
C GLY A 225 -54.49 5.59 33.08
N ASN A 226 -54.80 6.64 33.84
CA ASN A 226 -53.90 7.78 34.03
C ASN A 226 -52.99 7.59 35.24
N ILE A 227 -51.73 7.98 35.15
CA ILE A 227 -50.82 8.07 36.30
C ILE A 227 -50.72 9.53 36.71
N LEU A 228 -51.07 9.84 37.96
CA LEU A 228 -50.93 11.19 38.50
C LEU A 228 -49.45 11.46 38.82
N ILE A 229 -48.89 12.49 38.18
CA ILE A 229 -47.56 13.01 38.50
C ILE A 229 -47.76 14.27 39.33
N ASN A 230 -47.36 14.24 40.60
CA ASN A 230 -47.45 15.40 41.47
C ASN A 230 -46.45 16.47 41.01
N ASN A 231 -46.96 17.67 40.73
CA ASN A 231 -46.12 18.84 40.49
C ASN A 231 -45.73 19.50 41.82
N GLY A 232 -44.46 19.89 41.93
CA GLY A 232 -44.01 20.81 42.98
C GLY A 232 -44.27 22.26 42.57
N GLU A 233 -44.05 23.22 43.48
CA GLU A 233 -44.29 24.65 43.22
C GLU A 233 -43.45 25.23 42.06
N CYS A 234 -42.32 24.61 41.73
CA CYS A 234 -41.37 25.07 40.71
C CYS A 234 -41.44 24.33 39.37
N ILE A 235 -42.28 23.31 39.25
CA ILE A 235 -42.37 22.47 38.04
C ILE A 235 -43.81 22.50 37.56
N SER A 236 -44.03 22.86 36.30
CA SER A 236 -45.32 22.65 35.65
C SER A 236 -45.24 21.41 34.75
N ILE A 237 -46.28 20.57 34.85
CA ILE A 237 -46.38 19.33 34.08
C ILE A 237 -47.67 19.42 33.26
N ALA A 238 -47.54 19.35 31.94
CA ALA A 238 -48.66 19.34 31.02
C ALA A 238 -48.59 18.10 30.12
N ASN A 239 -49.76 17.56 29.78
CA ASN A 239 -49.87 16.47 28.82
C ASN A 239 -50.16 17.06 27.43
N ASP A 240 -49.30 16.77 26.46
CA ASP A 240 -49.59 17.05 25.06
C ASP A 240 -50.24 15.82 24.42
N SER A 241 -51.57 15.82 24.45
CA SER A 241 -52.40 14.74 23.89
C SER A 241 -52.25 14.55 22.37
N ALA A 242 -51.66 15.52 21.64
CA ALA A 242 -51.48 15.40 20.20
C ALA A 242 -50.25 14.53 19.84
N ASN A 243 -49.19 14.60 20.65
CA ASN A 243 -47.92 13.93 20.38
C ASN A 243 -47.62 12.79 21.36
N SER A 244 -48.50 12.53 22.34
CA SER A 244 -48.24 11.59 23.44
C SER A 244 -46.99 11.98 24.25
N GLU A 245 -46.77 13.28 24.42
CA GLU A 245 -45.60 13.84 25.09
C GLU A 245 -45.96 14.37 26.48
N LEU A 246 -45.03 14.18 27.42
CA LEU A 246 -45.07 14.81 28.73
C LEU A 246 -44.21 16.07 28.70
N VAL A 247 -44.82 17.25 28.79
CA VAL A 247 -44.11 18.52 28.83
C VAL A 247 -43.85 18.89 30.29
N VAL A 248 -42.58 18.87 30.68
CA VAL A 248 -42.11 19.28 32.00
C VAL A 248 -41.38 20.62 31.86
N SER A 249 -41.90 21.67 32.49
CA SER A 249 -41.33 23.01 32.43
C SER A 249 -40.93 23.51 33.81
N ASP A 250 -39.67 23.91 33.95
CA ASP A 250 -39.14 24.57 35.14
C ASP A 250 -39.55 26.05 35.13
N THR A 251 -40.30 26.45 36.16
CA THR A 251 -40.83 27.81 36.30
C THR A 251 -39.95 28.68 37.21
N CYS A 252 -39.00 28.08 37.93
CA CYS A 252 -38.15 28.75 38.93
C CYS A 252 -36.74 29.08 38.41
N SER A 253 -36.30 28.47 37.30
CA SER A 253 -35.01 28.77 36.68
C SER A 253 -34.98 30.13 35.96
N LYS A 254 -34.82 31.23 36.70
CA LYS A 254 -34.22 32.47 36.18
C LYS A 254 -32.69 32.32 36.27
N PRO A 255 -31.89 32.63 35.22
CA PRO A 255 -30.44 32.52 35.31
C PRO A 255 -29.90 33.38 36.45
N CYS A 256 -29.11 32.77 37.35
CA CYS A 256 -28.63 33.37 38.60
C CYS A 256 -27.55 34.44 38.44
N CYS A 257 -27.26 34.89 37.21
CA CYS A 257 -26.34 35.99 36.92
C CYS A 257 -26.96 36.87 35.82
N GLY A 258 -27.32 38.10 36.16
CA GLY A 258 -27.76 39.09 35.20
C GLY A 258 -26.59 39.81 34.53
N CYS A 259 -26.91 40.70 33.59
CA CYS A 259 -25.91 41.52 32.92
C CYS A 259 -25.12 42.44 33.88
N ASN A 260 -25.66 42.72 35.08
CA ASN A 260 -25.01 43.54 36.09
C ASN A 260 -23.77 42.84 36.68
N GLU A 261 -23.86 41.57 37.05
CA GLU A 261 -22.71 40.83 37.59
C GLU A 261 -21.61 40.63 36.53
N LEU A 262 -21.99 40.43 35.26
CA LEU A 262 -21.04 40.29 34.15
C LEU A 262 -20.23 41.58 33.90
N SER A 263 -20.86 42.75 34.09
CA SER A 263 -20.18 44.03 33.89
C SER A 263 -19.09 44.31 34.93
N VAL A 264 -19.27 43.81 36.16
CA VAL A 264 -18.29 43.92 37.24
C VAL A 264 -17.04 43.11 36.90
N ILE A 265 -17.22 41.85 36.48
CA ILE A 265 -16.10 40.97 36.10
C ILE A 265 -15.32 41.53 34.91
N GLN A 266 -16.02 42.12 33.94
CA GLN A 266 -15.38 42.72 32.77
C GLN A 266 -14.56 43.97 33.13
N THR A 267 -15.04 44.77 34.08
CA THR A 267 -14.31 45.95 34.59
C THR A 267 -13.02 45.53 35.29
N ASP A 268 -13.09 44.51 36.15
CA ASP A 268 -11.92 44.00 36.89
C ASP A 268 -10.86 43.41 35.95
N LEU A 269 -11.28 42.69 34.90
CA LEU A 269 -10.38 42.15 33.88
C LEU A 269 -9.62 43.26 33.14
N THR A 270 -10.31 44.35 32.81
CA THR A 270 -9.72 45.49 32.08
C THR A 270 -8.70 46.23 32.96
N LEU A 271 -8.99 46.35 34.27
CA LEU A 271 -8.05 46.94 35.23
C LEU A 271 -6.77 46.09 35.36
N LEU A 272 -6.91 44.76 35.47
CA LEU A 272 -5.76 43.85 35.54
C LEU A 272 -4.87 43.94 34.30
N GLN A 273 -5.45 44.04 33.10
CA GLN A 273 -4.70 44.22 31.86
C GLN A 273 -3.89 45.53 31.86
N SER A 274 -4.45 46.63 32.37
CA SER A 274 -3.75 47.92 32.45
C SER A 274 -2.56 47.88 33.43
N GLN A 275 -2.70 47.15 34.54
CA GLN A 275 -1.63 46.97 35.52
C GLN A 275 -0.48 46.13 34.94
N ALA A 276 -0.80 45.06 34.21
CA ALA A 276 0.20 44.23 33.54
C ALA A 276 1.02 45.02 32.50
N ALA A 277 0.37 45.86 31.70
CA ALA A 277 1.05 46.72 30.72
C ALA A 277 1.99 47.74 31.40
N THR A 278 1.59 48.27 32.56
CA THR A 278 2.42 49.20 33.34
C THR A 278 3.68 48.53 33.87
N LEU A 279 3.55 47.31 34.42
CA LEU A 279 4.70 46.53 34.89
C LEU A 279 5.69 46.22 33.76
N GLN A 280 5.17 45.85 32.58
CA GLN A 280 6.01 45.54 31.43
C GLN A 280 6.82 46.75 30.95
N ASN A 281 6.21 47.94 30.93
CA ASN A 281 6.93 49.18 30.64
C ASN A 281 8.00 49.50 31.69
N LEU A 282 7.73 49.25 32.98
CA LEU A 282 8.71 49.45 34.04
C LEU A 282 9.93 48.53 33.86
N THR A 283 9.70 47.26 33.53
CA THR A 283 10.77 46.28 33.24
C THR A 283 11.61 46.71 32.04
N ASN A 284 10.98 47.18 30.96
CA ASN A 284 11.70 47.65 29.77
C ASN A 284 12.59 48.87 30.08
N ASN A 285 12.08 49.83 30.86
CA ASN A 285 12.86 50.99 31.29
C ASN A 285 14.03 50.60 32.19
N LEU A 286 13.83 49.64 33.10
CA LEU A 286 14.91 49.14 33.96
C LEU A 286 16.00 48.44 33.14
N GLN A 287 15.63 47.63 32.15
CA GLN A 287 16.56 46.96 31.23
C GLN A 287 17.41 47.98 30.45
N ALA A 288 16.79 49.04 29.94
CA ALA A 288 17.47 50.10 29.22
C ALA A 288 18.48 50.84 30.13
N ASN A 289 18.07 51.19 31.35
CA ASN A 289 18.95 51.84 32.34
C ASN A 289 20.14 50.97 32.73
N LEU A 290 19.93 49.66 32.94
CA LEU A 290 21.02 48.72 33.23
C LEU A 290 22.01 48.59 32.07
N THR A 291 21.52 48.58 30.83
CA THR A 291 22.37 48.51 29.63
C THR A 291 23.21 49.79 29.48
N GLN A 292 22.62 50.95 29.72
CA GLN A 292 23.33 52.23 29.68
C GLN A 292 24.37 52.34 30.79
N LEU A 293 24.05 51.89 32.01
CA LEU A 293 24.99 51.81 33.13
C LEU A 293 26.18 50.89 32.80
N ALA A 294 25.92 49.71 32.22
CA ALA A 294 26.97 48.78 31.82
C ALA A 294 27.92 49.43 30.80
N THR A 295 27.39 50.16 29.83
CA THR A 295 28.20 50.82 28.78
C THR A 295 29.06 51.95 29.37
N ALA A 296 28.52 52.73 30.32
CA ALA A 296 29.26 53.78 31.01
C ALA A 296 30.43 53.22 31.85
N ILE A 297 30.21 52.11 32.58
CA ILE A 297 31.24 51.45 33.37
C ILE A 297 32.33 50.85 32.47
N LEU A 298 31.96 50.25 31.34
CA LEU A 298 32.92 49.72 30.36
C LEU A 298 33.78 50.83 29.74
N ALA A 299 33.17 51.97 29.37
CA ALA A 299 33.89 53.12 28.83
C ALA A 299 34.88 53.73 29.85
N SER A 300 34.54 53.76 31.14
CA SER A 300 35.46 54.27 32.17
C SER A 300 36.68 53.38 32.41
N LYS A 301 36.63 52.10 32.01
CA LYS A 301 37.74 51.14 32.17
C LYS A 301 38.75 51.15 31.00
N ILE A 302 38.43 51.75 29.86
CA ILE A 302 39.26 51.76 28.64
C ILE A 302 39.99 53.12 28.45
N GLY A 303 39.75 54.10 29.32
CA GLY A 303 40.31 55.46 29.23
C GLY A 303 41.76 55.69 29.68
N THR A 304 42.54 54.65 30.00
CA THR A 304 43.96 54.81 30.41
C THR A 304 44.90 53.82 29.73
N ALA A 305 44.85 53.73 28.40
CA ALA A 305 45.94 53.15 27.62
C ALA A 305 45.92 53.68 26.18
N SER A 306 46.60 54.80 25.93
CA SER A 306 47.26 55.00 24.64
C SER A 306 48.59 55.73 24.83
N PRO A 307 49.64 55.34 24.07
CA PRO A 307 51.05 55.56 24.40
C PRO A 307 51.59 56.82 23.72
N CYS A 308 52.55 57.49 24.36
CA CYS A 308 53.41 58.46 23.69
C CYS A 308 54.88 58.09 23.91
N THR A 309 55.50 57.71 22.80
CA THR A 309 56.94 57.71 22.50
C THR A 309 57.51 59.13 22.57
N VAL A 310 58.59 59.35 23.32
CA VAL A 310 59.96 59.64 22.84
C VAL A 310 60.94 59.08 23.87
#